data_AF-A0A090Q925-F1
#
_entry.id   AF-A0A090Q925-F1
#
_cell.length_a   1.000
_cell.length_b   1.000
_cell.length_c   1.000
_cell.angle_alpha   90.00
_cell.angle_beta   90.00
_cell.angle_gamma   90.00
#
_symmetry.space_group_name_H-M   'P 1'
#
loop_
_entity.id
_entity.type
_entity.pdbx_description
1 polymer ?
#
loop_
_entity_poly.entity_id
_entity_poly.type
_entity_poly.pdbx_seq_one_letter_code
_entity_poly.pdbx_strand_id
1 'polypeptide(L)'
;MQTYQVNGGAIWLTAGSKNNIINNATIKNASVGIIMDSLNTASTGATLQINNTQIYNSSNSGLIGTTAHIEAENLVINNSGQSSLVLRLGGEYNFNNCTIANYWNNSFRQDPTLFISNIIPNTELTEDLINASFTNCIIYGDRDIEYILADDGVSQFNFNFQNSLIKFNDRFDDFVGFANYDFNNASLYNQSVFNVDPIFKDEDNNQLQIDTTGGANGIANPTNATVNDILDNPRSITPDAGAYESTDLSAG
;
A
#
# COMPACT_ATOMS: atom_id res chain seq x y z
N MET A 1 -10.54 17.04 8.28
CA MET A 1 -10.61 15.60 7.95
C MET A 1 -12.08 15.21 7.82
N GLN A 2 -12.49 14.62 6.69
CA GLN A 2 -13.87 14.19 6.45
C GLN A 2 -14.01 12.68 6.64
N THR A 3 -14.94 12.22 7.48
CA THR A 3 -15.12 10.78 7.74
C THR A 3 -16.29 10.21 6.93
N TYR A 4 -16.04 9.14 6.20
CA TYR A 4 -17.01 8.35 5.45
C TYR A 4 -17.20 6.98 6.13
N GLN A 5 -18.41 6.67 6.58
CA GLN A 5 -18.82 5.32 6.97
C GLN A 5 -19.50 4.66 5.77
N VAL A 6 -18.97 3.55 5.29
CA VAL A 6 -19.57 2.80 4.17
C VAL A 6 -20.16 1.50 4.72
N ASN A 7 -21.31 1.55 5.40
CA ASN A 7 -21.90 0.35 6.01
C ASN A 7 -22.34 -0.67 4.94
N GLY A 8 -21.49 -1.67 4.66
CA GLY A 8 -21.74 -2.66 3.61
C GLY A 8 -21.77 -2.01 2.22
N GLY A 9 -20.61 -1.95 1.56
CA GLY A 9 -20.48 -1.31 0.25
C GLY A 9 -19.05 -0.87 -0.07
N ALA A 10 -18.92 -0.01 -1.07
CA ALA A 10 -17.66 0.61 -1.49
C ALA A 10 -17.88 2.00 -2.10
N ILE A 11 -16.88 2.88 -2.03
CA ILE A 11 -16.77 3.99 -2.98
C ILE A 11 -16.31 3.37 -4.31
N TRP A 12 -17.26 3.19 -5.23
CA TRP A 12 -16.99 2.53 -6.51
C TRP A 12 -16.91 3.55 -7.64
N LEU A 13 -15.69 3.74 -8.15
CA LEU A 13 -15.37 4.57 -9.30
C LEU A 13 -15.34 3.67 -10.54
N THR A 14 -16.46 3.65 -11.27
CA THR A 14 -16.67 2.74 -12.40
C THR A 14 -15.97 3.22 -13.68
N ALA A 15 -15.91 2.36 -14.69
CA ALA A 15 -15.41 2.70 -16.02
C ALA A 15 -15.96 4.05 -16.54
N GLY A 16 -15.07 4.89 -17.05
CA GLY A 16 -15.37 6.25 -17.48
C GLY A 16 -15.17 7.33 -16.41
N SER A 17 -14.99 6.96 -15.14
CA SER A 17 -14.56 7.89 -14.09
C SER A 17 -13.17 8.44 -14.42
N LYS A 18 -12.92 9.72 -14.14
CA LYS A 18 -11.66 10.40 -14.42
C LYS A 18 -11.42 11.55 -13.46
N ASN A 19 -10.16 11.86 -13.19
CA ASN A 19 -9.74 12.97 -12.33
C ASN A 19 -10.38 12.93 -10.93
N ASN A 20 -10.51 11.73 -10.34
CA ASN A 20 -11.06 11.59 -9.00
C ASN A 20 -10.00 11.99 -7.98
N ILE A 21 -10.38 12.80 -6.99
CA ILE A 21 -9.47 13.26 -5.93
C ILE A 21 -10.12 12.99 -4.59
N ILE A 22 -9.44 12.22 -3.74
CA ILE A 22 -9.78 12.03 -2.34
C ILE A 22 -8.64 12.63 -1.52
N ASN A 23 -8.96 13.61 -0.68
CA ASN A 23 -7.96 14.29 0.14
C ASN A 23 -8.47 14.52 1.57
N ASN A 24 -7.61 14.34 2.57
CA ASN A 24 -7.92 14.55 3.99
C ASN A 24 -9.19 13.79 4.45
N ALA A 25 -9.32 12.53 4.04
CA ALA A 25 -10.48 11.71 4.36
C ALA A 25 -10.15 10.54 5.30
N THR A 26 -11.15 10.07 6.05
CA THR A 26 -11.12 8.77 6.73
C THR A 26 -12.27 7.93 6.22
N ILE A 27 -11.98 6.83 5.52
CA ILE A 27 -12.95 5.87 5.02
C ILE A 27 -12.88 4.65 5.93
N LYS A 28 -13.99 4.21 6.54
CA LYS A 28 -13.94 3.02 7.38
C LYS A 28 -15.22 2.20 7.44
N ASN A 29 -15.08 0.95 7.91
CA ASN A 29 -16.15 -0.02 8.12
C ASN A 29 -16.86 -0.43 6.81
N ALA A 30 -16.10 -0.48 5.72
CA ALA A 30 -16.56 -0.82 4.38
C ALA A 30 -16.52 -2.33 4.12
N SER A 31 -17.18 -2.79 3.05
CA SER A 31 -16.84 -4.11 2.51
C SER A 31 -15.53 -4.01 1.72
N VAL A 32 -15.48 -3.07 0.78
CA VAL A 32 -14.25 -2.59 0.16
C VAL A 32 -14.21 -1.08 0.35
N GLY A 33 -13.10 -0.48 0.77
CA GLY A 33 -13.04 0.97 0.99
C GLY A 33 -13.26 1.75 -0.30
N ILE A 34 -12.39 1.54 -1.27
CA ILE A 34 -12.48 2.12 -2.62
C ILE A 34 -12.26 1.04 -3.67
N ILE A 35 -13.07 1.07 -4.73
CA ILE A 35 -12.84 0.30 -5.96
C ILE A 35 -12.64 1.30 -7.10
N MET A 36 -11.45 1.28 -7.71
CA MET A 36 -11.16 2.02 -8.93
C MET A 36 -11.11 1.03 -10.10
N ASP A 37 -12.15 1.05 -10.92
CA ASP A 37 -12.26 0.18 -12.10
C ASP A 37 -11.81 0.92 -13.36
N SER A 38 -10.84 0.32 -14.04
CA SER A 38 -10.34 0.64 -15.37
C SER A 38 -9.56 1.94 -15.55
N LEU A 39 -8.51 1.84 -16.35
CA LEU A 39 -7.82 2.93 -17.01
C LEU A 39 -8.81 3.61 -17.94
N ASN A 40 -9.06 4.88 -17.71
CA ASN A 40 -9.77 5.72 -18.66
C ASN A 40 -8.76 6.29 -19.65
N THR A 41 -8.77 5.81 -20.90
CA THR A 41 -7.84 6.27 -21.95
C THR A 41 -8.03 7.75 -22.33
N ALA A 42 -9.12 8.37 -21.91
CA ALA A 42 -9.34 9.82 -22.02
C ALA A 42 -8.87 10.61 -20.78
N SER A 43 -8.30 9.95 -19.77
CA SER A 43 -7.64 10.60 -18.64
C SER A 43 -6.31 11.20 -19.09
N THR A 44 -5.98 12.39 -18.59
CA THR A 44 -4.71 13.08 -18.87
C THR A 44 -3.70 12.93 -17.72
N GLY A 45 -3.96 12.02 -16.80
CA GLY A 45 -3.20 11.75 -15.57
C GLY A 45 -3.85 10.62 -14.78
N ALA A 46 -3.53 10.50 -13.49
CA ALA A 46 -4.12 9.48 -12.63
C ALA A 46 -5.65 9.50 -12.64
N THR A 47 -6.25 8.32 -12.77
CA THR A 47 -7.71 8.17 -12.68
C THR A 47 -8.23 8.39 -11.26
N LEU A 48 -7.37 8.16 -10.26
CA LEU A 48 -7.63 8.43 -8.85
C LEU A 48 -6.36 8.96 -8.17
N GLN A 49 -6.47 10.11 -7.53
CA GLN A 49 -5.47 10.67 -6.62
C GLN A 49 -5.96 10.59 -5.18
N ILE A 50 -5.15 10.01 -4.28
CA ILE A 50 -5.49 9.84 -2.87
C ILE A 50 -4.42 10.44 -1.98
N ASN A 51 -4.74 11.55 -1.30
CA ASN A 51 -3.77 12.27 -0.48
C ASN A 51 -4.23 12.39 0.97
N ASN A 52 -3.31 12.26 1.93
CA ASN A 52 -3.57 12.47 3.36
C ASN A 52 -4.82 11.75 3.87
N THR A 53 -4.99 10.49 3.47
CA THR A 53 -6.24 9.74 3.65
C THR A 53 -6.00 8.46 4.41
N GLN A 54 -7.00 8.05 5.17
CA GLN A 54 -6.98 6.85 6.00
C GLN A 54 -8.10 5.92 5.57
N ILE A 55 -7.82 4.64 5.39
CA ILE A 55 -8.78 3.60 5.04
C ILE A 55 -8.68 2.47 6.06
N TYR A 56 -9.72 2.26 6.87
CA TYR A 56 -9.67 1.33 7.99
C TYR A 56 -10.85 0.36 8.03
N ASN A 57 -10.63 -0.82 8.59
CA ASN A 57 -11.69 -1.75 8.96
C ASN A 57 -12.55 -2.17 7.75
N SER A 58 -11.92 -2.64 6.67
CA SER A 58 -12.64 -3.16 5.51
C SER A 58 -12.89 -4.66 5.66
N SER A 59 -14.12 -5.14 5.54
CA SER A 59 -14.42 -6.58 5.69
C SER A 59 -13.82 -7.45 4.58
N ASN A 60 -13.40 -6.86 3.47
CA ASN A 60 -12.64 -7.51 2.39
C ASN A 60 -11.31 -6.78 2.13
N SER A 61 -11.34 -5.60 1.51
CA SER A 61 -10.11 -4.88 1.12
C SER A 61 -10.19 -3.37 1.34
N GLY A 62 -9.06 -2.72 1.62
CA GLY A 62 -9.01 -1.26 1.75
C GLY A 62 -9.20 -0.56 0.41
N LEU A 63 -8.35 -0.88 -0.55
CA LEU A 63 -8.34 -0.32 -1.90
C LEU A 63 -8.15 -1.43 -2.93
N ILE A 64 -8.99 -1.43 -3.97
CA ILE A 64 -8.84 -2.29 -5.14
C ILE A 64 -8.69 -1.41 -6.38
N GLY A 65 -7.57 -1.56 -7.09
CA GLY A 65 -7.37 -1.05 -8.44
C GLY A 65 -7.45 -2.19 -9.45
N THR A 66 -8.32 -2.08 -10.46
CA THR A 66 -8.40 -3.02 -11.58
C THR A 66 -8.01 -2.29 -12.85
N THR A 67 -6.91 -2.68 -13.50
CA THR A 67 -6.35 -1.96 -14.67
C THR A 67 -6.28 -0.45 -14.44
N ALA A 68 -6.06 0.06 -13.23
CA ALA A 68 -6.27 1.48 -12.91
C ALA A 68 -4.99 2.32 -13.01
N HIS A 69 -5.14 3.66 -13.02
CA HIS A 69 -4.05 4.58 -12.74
C HIS A 69 -4.28 5.29 -11.39
N ILE A 70 -3.52 4.92 -10.35
CA ILE A 70 -3.66 5.48 -8.99
C ILE A 70 -2.36 6.14 -8.55
N GLU A 71 -2.45 7.38 -8.10
CA GLU A 71 -1.39 8.08 -7.37
C GLU A 71 -1.84 8.31 -5.94
N ALA A 72 -0.98 8.03 -4.96
CA ALA A 72 -1.30 8.26 -3.56
C ALA A 72 -0.10 8.76 -2.75
N GLU A 73 -0.34 9.76 -1.91
CA GLU A 73 0.63 10.32 -0.98
C GLU A 73 0.07 10.39 0.44
N ASN A 74 0.87 10.04 1.46
CA ASN A 74 0.40 10.04 2.85
C ASN A 74 -0.92 9.26 3.02
N LEU A 75 -1.02 8.08 2.41
CA LEU A 75 -2.16 7.17 2.55
C LEU A 75 -1.87 6.15 3.64
N VAL A 76 -2.85 5.89 4.49
CA VAL A 76 -2.81 4.77 5.44
C VAL A 76 -3.95 3.82 5.11
N ILE A 77 -3.63 2.52 4.99
CA ILE A 77 -4.63 1.46 4.92
C ILE A 77 -4.34 0.45 6.02
N ASN A 78 -5.36 0.05 6.79
CA ASN A 78 -5.21 -0.99 7.82
C ASN A 78 -6.48 -1.82 8.03
N ASN A 79 -6.29 -2.99 8.65
CA ASN A 79 -7.34 -3.82 9.23
C ASN A 79 -8.38 -4.26 8.18
N SER A 80 -7.92 -5.04 7.20
CA SER A 80 -8.74 -5.56 6.10
C SER A 80 -8.89 -7.08 6.18
N GLY A 81 -10.12 -7.59 5.97
CA GLY A 81 -10.42 -9.02 6.10
C GLY A 81 -9.67 -9.95 5.15
N GLN A 82 -9.13 -9.43 4.03
CA GLN A 82 -8.22 -10.11 3.10
C GLN A 82 -6.93 -9.29 2.93
N SER A 83 -6.80 -8.52 1.84
CA SER A 83 -5.67 -7.63 1.56
C SER A 83 -6.04 -6.18 1.82
N SER A 84 -5.11 -5.36 2.33
CA SER A 84 -5.34 -3.93 2.44
C SER A 84 -5.30 -3.24 1.08
N LEU A 85 -4.38 -3.66 0.21
CA LEU A 85 -4.27 -3.15 -1.15
C LEU A 85 -4.24 -4.30 -2.17
N VAL A 86 -5.12 -4.22 -3.16
CA VAL A 86 -5.16 -5.13 -4.30
C VAL A 86 -4.99 -4.33 -5.59
N LEU A 87 -3.90 -4.57 -6.30
CA LEU A 87 -3.63 -4.05 -7.64
C LEU A 87 -3.73 -5.25 -8.59
N ARG A 88 -4.77 -5.33 -9.42
CA ARG A 88 -5.02 -6.51 -10.24
C ARG A 88 -5.25 -6.16 -11.70
N LEU A 89 -4.96 -7.14 -12.56
CA LEU A 89 -5.07 -7.02 -14.00
C LEU A 89 -4.28 -5.80 -14.50
N GLY A 90 -3.04 -5.63 -14.07
CA GLY A 90 -2.14 -4.59 -14.58
C GLY A 90 -2.53 -3.18 -14.13
N GLY A 91 -2.04 -2.17 -14.85
CA GLY A 91 -2.26 -0.75 -14.55
C GLY A 91 -0.97 0.03 -14.22
N GLU A 92 -1.15 1.24 -13.67
CA GLU A 92 -0.09 2.17 -13.32
C GLU A 92 -0.31 2.75 -11.92
N TYR A 93 0.62 2.49 -11.01
CA TYR A 93 0.43 2.77 -9.59
C TYR A 93 1.66 3.43 -8.98
N ASN A 94 1.45 4.55 -8.30
CA ASN A 94 2.50 5.29 -7.61
C ASN A 94 2.06 5.59 -6.17
N PHE A 95 2.73 5.00 -5.20
CA PHE A 95 2.52 5.23 -3.78
C PHE A 95 3.77 5.85 -3.18
N ASN A 96 3.61 7.00 -2.53
CA ASN A 96 4.70 7.70 -1.85
C ASN A 96 4.34 8.00 -0.39
N ASN A 97 5.26 7.74 0.54
CA ASN A 97 5.00 7.96 1.97
C ASN A 97 3.68 7.33 2.46
N CYS A 98 3.39 6.10 2.02
CA CYS A 98 2.17 5.39 2.38
C CYS A 98 2.45 4.29 3.41
N THR A 99 1.52 4.07 4.34
CA THR A 99 1.54 2.92 5.26
C THR A 99 0.42 1.98 4.88
N ILE A 100 0.75 0.88 4.22
CA ILE A 100 -0.18 -0.18 3.84
C ILE A 100 0.09 -1.32 4.83
N ALA A 101 -0.72 -1.39 5.86
CA ALA A 101 -0.62 -2.39 6.91
C ALA A 101 -1.85 -3.30 6.91
N ASN A 102 -1.76 -4.46 7.52
CA ASN A 102 -2.96 -5.23 7.83
C ASN A 102 -2.80 -6.08 9.10
N TYR A 103 -3.53 -5.68 10.15
CA TYR A 103 -3.58 -6.34 11.45
C TYR A 103 -5.00 -6.85 11.78
N TRP A 104 -5.68 -7.39 10.78
CA TRP A 104 -7.02 -7.94 10.95
C TRP A 104 -7.04 -9.19 11.82
N ASN A 105 -7.79 -9.12 12.92
CA ASN A 105 -7.89 -10.19 13.91
C ASN A 105 -9.31 -10.79 14.06
N ASN A 106 -10.30 -10.32 13.28
CA ASN A 106 -11.68 -10.83 13.36
C ASN A 106 -11.88 -12.18 12.65
N SER A 107 -10.96 -12.60 11.78
CA SER A 107 -10.97 -13.89 11.10
C SER A 107 -9.58 -14.22 10.53
N PHE A 108 -9.40 -15.44 10.02
CA PHE A 108 -8.19 -15.79 9.28
C PHE A 108 -8.14 -15.05 7.95
N ARG A 109 -7.02 -14.39 7.67
CA ARG A 109 -6.65 -13.90 6.34
C ARG A 109 -6.00 -15.00 5.52
N GLN A 110 -6.41 -15.11 4.26
CA GLN A 110 -5.71 -15.98 3.29
C GLN A 110 -4.65 -15.19 2.52
N ASP A 111 -4.94 -13.92 2.23
CA ASP A 111 -4.10 -13.08 1.40
C ASP A 111 -3.14 -12.18 2.21
N PRO A 112 -1.97 -11.83 1.63
CA PRO A 112 -1.05 -10.85 2.20
C PRO A 112 -1.63 -9.44 2.22
N THR A 113 -0.96 -8.50 2.89
CA THR A 113 -1.38 -7.10 2.98
C THR A 113 -1.48 -6.44 1.60
N LEU A 114 -0.52 -6.73 0.72
CA LEU A 114 -0.42 -6.21 -0.64
C LEU A 114 -0.47 -7.34 -1.67
N PHE A 115 -1.44 -7.27 -2.58
CA PHE A 115 -1.54 -8.18 -3.72
C PHE A 115 -1.34 -7.40 -5.03
N ILE A 116 -0.35 -7.80 -5.84
CA ILE A 116 -0.09 -7.19 -7.16
C ILE A 116 -0.20 -8.26 -8.23
N SER A 117 -0.97 -8.00 -9.27
CA SER A 117 -1.14 -8.96 -10.36
C SER A 117 -1.40 -8.29 -11.71
N ASN A 118 -0.87 -8.91 -12.76
CA ASN A 118 -1.20 -8.59 -14.14
C ASN A 118 -2.29 -9.52 -14.72
N ILE A 119 -2.85 -10.44 -13.92
CA ILE A 119 -3.89 -11.40 -14.30
C ILE A 119 -5.14 -11.32 -13.43
N ILE A 120 -6.20 -11.98 -13.88
CA ILE A 120 -7.28 -12.45 -13.00
C ILE A 120 -7.17 -13.98 -12.89
N PRO A 121 -6.88 -14.54 -11.70
CA PRO A 121 -6.74 -15.98 -11.51
C PRO A 121 -7.95 -16.78 -12.03
N ASN A 122 -7.69 -17.93 -12.65
CA ASN A 122 -8.70 -18.80 -13.28
C ASN A 122 -9.42 -18.17 -14.48
N THR A 123 -8.81 -17.19 -15.13
CA THR A 123 -9.28 -16.63 -16.40
C THR A 123 -8.10 -16.47 -17.37
N GLU A 124 -8.39 -16.20 -18.64
CA GLU A 124 -7.38 -15.86 -19.67
C GLU A 124 -7.10 -14.34 -19.72
N LEU A 125 -7.61 -13.56 -18.77
CA LEU A 125 -7.44 -12.12 -18.74
C LEU A 125 -6.05 -11.77 -18.18
N THR A 126 -5.26 -11.10 -19.01
CA THR A 126 -3.96 -10.50 -18.66
C THR A 126 -3.87 -9.10 -19.26
N GLU A 127 -3.19 -8.19 -18.57
CA GLU A 127 -2.96 -6.80 -18.97
C GLU A 127 -1.61 -6.32 -18.44
N ASP A 128 -0.93 -5.42 -19.14
CA ASP A 128 0.37 -4.92 -18.70
C ASP A 128 0.29 -4.18 -17.34
N LEU A 129 1.11 -4.62 -16.39
CA LEU A 129 1.46 -3.80 -15.22
C LEU A 129 2.57 -2.84 -15.66
N ILE A 130 2.15 -1.69 -16.15
CA ILE A 130 3.02 -0.62 -16.67
C ILE A 130 4.00 -0.19 -15.58
N ASN A 131 3.50 0.00 -14.35
CA ASN A 131 4.29 0.33 -13.18
C ASN A 131 3.51 0.07 -11.88
N ALA A 132 4.17 -0.46 -10.86
CA ALA A 132 3.73 -0.42 -9.46
C ALA A 132 4.90 0.00 -8.57
N SER A 133 4.95 1.28 -8.23
CA SER A 133 6.04 1.90 -7.48
C SER A 133 5.63 2.25 -6.07
N PHE A 134 6.43 1.81 -5.10
CA PHE A 134 6.25 2.11 -3.68
C PHE A 134 7.51 2.81 -3.16
N THR A 135 7.44 4.12 -3.00
CA THR A 135 8.56 4.96 -2.54
C THR A 135 8.30 5.42 -1.12
N ASN A 136 9.29 5.30 -0.23
CA ASN A 136 9.16 5.74 1.16
C ASN A 136 7.95 5.09 1.88
N CYS A 137 7.60 3.85 1.56
CA CYS A 137 6.39 3.20 2.06
C CYS A 137 6.67 2.23 3.20
N ILE A 138 5.64 1.89 3.97
CA ILE A 138 5.64 0.74 4.88
C ILE A 138 4.62 -0.27 4.34
N ILE A 139 5.06 -1.51 4.07
CA ILE A 139 4.22 -2.67 3.77
C ILE A 139 4.40 -3.70 4.89
N TYR A 140 3.40 -3.84 5.77
CA TYR A 140 3.56 -4.63 6.99
C TYR A 140 2.26 -5.28 7.47
N GLY A 141 2.36 -6.18 8.45
CA GLY A 141 1.21 -6.82 9.05
C GLY A 141 1.60 -7.99 9.94
N ASP A 142 0.61 -8.79 10.31
CA ASP A 142 0.73 -9.90 11.27
C ASP A 142 1.21 -11.23 10.66
N ARG A 143 1.32 -11.34 9.34
CA ARG A 143 1.82 -12.54 8.63
C ARG A 143 3.32 -12.46 8.37
N ASP A 144 3.93 -13.60 8.07
CA ASP A 144 5.33 -13.66 7.65
C ASP A 144 5.56 -13.06 6.26
N ILE A 145 4.63 -13.26 5.34
CA ILE A 145 4.68 -12.73 3.97
C ILE A 145 3.54 -11.74 3.78
N GLU A 146 3.88 -10.47 3.58
CA GLU A 146 2.90 -9.37 3.49
C GLU A 146 2.76 -8.74 2.10
N TYR A 147 3.45 -9.29 1.10
CA TYR A 147 3.06 -9.05 -0.29
C TYR A 147 3.22 -10.30 -1.16
N ILE A 148 2.45 -10.35 -2.23
CA ILE A 148 2.57 -11.37 -3.28
C ILE A 148 2.43 -10.74 -4.65
N LEU A 149 3.12 -11.34 -5.61
CA LEU A 149 3.12 -10.99 -7.02
C LEU A 149 2.54 -12.16 -7.82
N ALA A 150 1.54 -11.90 -8.65
CA ALA A 150 0.97 -12.84 -9.61
C ALA A 150 1.19 -12.33 -11.03
N ASP A 151 2.30 -12.79 -11.60
CA ASP A 151 2.86 -12.46 -12.91
C ASP A 151 2.61 -13.62 -13.90
N ASP A 152 2.05 -13.33 -15.07
CA ASP A 152 1.85 -14.32 -16.15
C ASP A 152 3.14 -14.69 -16.89
N GLY A 153 4.21 -13.92 -16.71
CA GLY A 153 5.49 -14.10 -17.40
C GLY A 153 5.46 -13.76 -18.89
N VAL A 154 4.41 -13.11 -19.37
CA VAL A 154 4.21 -12.75 -20.79
C VAL A 154 3.96 -11.26 -20.94
N SER A 155 2.99 -10.71 -20.22
CA SER A 155 2.72 -9.28 -20.16
C SER A 155 3.76 -8.55 -19.33
N GLN A 156 3.83 -7.23 -19.46
CA GLN A 156 4.74 -6.44 -18.64
C GLN A 156 4.38 -6.57 -17.16
N PHE A 157 5.42 -6.73 -16.33
CA PHE A 157 5.29 -6.80 -14.88
C PHE A 157 6.32 -5.90 -14.20
N ASN A 158 6.12 -4.58 -14.31
CA ASN A 158 7.05 -3.61 -13.74
C ASN A 158 6.60 -3.21 -12.33
N PHE A 159 7.38 -3.56 -11.31
CA PHE A 159 7.17 -3.12 -9.94
C PHE A 159 8.50 -2.75 -9.29
N ASN A 160 8.46 -1.90 -8.28
CA ASN A 160 9.63 -1.61 -7.46
C ASN A 160 9.24 -1.09 -6.06
N PHE A 161 10.13 -1.33 -5.10
CA PHE A 161 10.12 -0.74 -3.79
C PHE A 161 11.40 0.06 -3.58
N GLN A 162 11.25 1.32 -3.20
CA GLN A 162 12.36 2.22 -2.92
C GLN A 162 12.23 2.80 -1.52
N ASN A 163 13.32 2.77 -0.74
CA ASN A 163 13.40 3.39 0.59
C ASN A 163 12.23 2.99 1.51
N SER A 164 11.79 1.74 1.40
CA SER A 164 10.56 1.25 2.02
C SER A 164 10.85 0.20 3.08
N LEU A 165 9.98 0.10 4.08
CA LEU A 165 10.01 -0.96 5.08
C LEU A 165 9.01 -2.07 4.69
N ILE A 166 9.47 -3.32 4.61
CA ILE A 166 8.69 -4.42 4.05
C ILE A 166 8.76 -5.64 4.97
N LYS A 167 7.62 -6.29 5.21
CA LYS A 167 7.59 -7.62 5.84
C LYS A 167 7.53 -8.73 4.78
N PHE A 168 8.62 -9.48 4.71
CA PHE A 168 8.73 -10.67 3.87
C PHE A 168 9.73 -11.64 4.50
N ASN A 169 9.22 -12.54 5.33
CA ASN A 169 9.97 -13.53 6.08
C ASN A 169 9.66 -14.93 5.55
N ASP A 170 10.33 -15.31 4.47
CA ASP A 170 10.17 -16.61 3.83
C ASP A 170 10.89 -17.72 4.62
N ARG A 171 10.26 -18.19 5.70
CA ARG A 171 10.85 -19.16 6.63
C ARG A 171 11.13 -20.53 6.03
N PHE A 172 10.49 -20.85 4.90
CA PHE A 172 10.55 -22.17 4.27
C PHE A 172 11.23 -22.13 2.90
N ASP A 173 11.82 -20.98 2.53
CA ASP A 173 12.50 -20.78 1.25
C ASP A 173 11.58 -21.05 0.03
N ASP A 174 10.27 -20.82 0.17
CA ASP A 174 9.26 -21.07 -0.88
C ASP A 174 9.44 -20.14 -2.10
N PHE A 175 10.11 -18.98 -1.91
CA PHE A 175 10.34 -17.95 -2.93
C PHE A 175 11.79 -17.86 -3.39
N VAL A 176 12.67 -18.75 -2.90
CA VAL A 176 14.06 -18.80 -3.34
C VAL A 176 14.14 -19.15 -4.82
N GLY A 177 14.91 -18.35 -5.58
CA GLY A 177 15.14 -18.54 -7.01
C GLY A 177 14.10 -17.89 -7.93
N PHE A 178 13.03 -17.31 -7.39
CA PHE A 178 12.11 -16.48 -8.17
C PHE A 178 12.69 -15.08 -8.35
N ALA A 179 12.91 -14.66 -9.61
CA ALA A 179 13.59 -13.40 -9.92
C ALA A 179 12.89 -12.16 -9.33
N ASN A 180 11.55 -12.18 -9.27
CA ASN A 180 10.77 -11.09 -8.69
C ASN A 180 10.93 -10.99 -7.15
N TYR A 181 11.53 -11.98 -6.49
CA TYR A 181 11.82 -11.96 -5.04
C TYR A 181 13.33 -11.94 -4.77
N ASP A 182 14.16 -11.59 -5.76
CA ASP A 182 15.58 -11.31 -5.52
C ASP A 182 15.75 -9.95 -4.85
N PHE A 183 15.81 -9.96 -3.52
CA PHE A 183 15.99 -8.75 -2.70
C PHE A 183 17.34 -8.05 -2.89
N ASN A 184 18.29 -8.63 -3.63
CA ASN A 184 19.54 -7.97 -4.01
C ASN A 184 19.41 -7.21 -5.34
N ASN A 185 18.32 -7.38 -6.08
CA ASN A 185 18.07 -6.66 -7.32
C ASN A 185 17.69 -5.21 -7.02
N ALA A 186 18.67 -4.31 -7.12
CA ALA A 186 18.51 -2.89 -6.82
C ALA A 186 17.51 -2.14 -7.73
N SER A 187 17.08 -2.74 -8.85
CA SER A 187 16.02 -2.20 -9.72
C SER A 187 14.62 -2.51 -9.19
N LEU A 188 14.47 -3.60 -8.41
CA LEU A 188 13.21 -4.01 -7.79
C LEU A 188 13.13 -3.57 -6.32
N TYR A 189 14.26 -3.62 -5.62
CA TYR A 189 14.36 -3.31 -4.19
C TYR A 189 15.54 -2.39 -3.95
N ASN A 190 15.28 -1.08 -3.95
CA ASN A 190 16.31 -0.07 -3.77
C ASN A 190 16.27 0.49 -2.34
N GLN A 191 17.36 0.37 -1.58
CA GLN A 191 17.48 0.94 -0.23
C GLN A 191 16.31 0.60 0.71
N SER A 192 15.67 -0.56 0.51
CA SER A 192 14.53 -1.00 1.33
C SER A 192 15.01 -1.87 2.49
N VAL A 193 14.30 -1.78 3.61
CA VAL A 193 14.58 -2.51 4.85
C VAL A 193 13.54 -3.61 5.02
N PHE A 194 13.99 -4.80 5.39
CA PHE A 194 13.11 -5.97 5.52
C PHE A 194 13.04 -6.46 6.96
N ASN A 195 11.85 -6.86 7.39
CA ASN A 195 11.60 -7.64 8.61
C ASN A 195 12.07 -6.97 9.92
N VAL A 196 12.19 -5.64 9.94
CA VAL A 196 12.34 -4.86 11.17
C VAL A 196 10.96 -4.37 11.60
N ASP A 197 10.66 -4.45 12.89
CA ASP A 197 9.37 -4.03 13.45
C ASP A 197 9.20 -2.49 13.29
N PRO A 198 8.09 -2.00 12.70
CA PRO A 198 7.79 -0.57 12.64
C PRO A 198 7.59 0.07 14.02
N ILE A 199 7.27 -0.73 15.05
CA ILE A 199 6.88 -0.28 16.39
C ILE A 199 5.73 0.73 16.29
N PHE A 200 4.59 0.23 15.81
CA PHE A 200 3.36 1.03 15.78
C PHE A 200 2.86 1.30 17.21
N LYS A 201 2.17 2.42 17.38
CA LYS A 201 1.60 2.80 18.67
C LYS A 201 0.57 1.79 19.19
N ASP A 202 -0.39 1.44 18.35
CA ASP A 202 -1.43 0.45 18.64
C ASP A 202 -2.13 0.06 17.31
N GLU A 203 -1.55 -0.93 16.62
CA GLU A 203 -2.00 -1.40 15.32
C GLU A 203 -3.43 -1.98 15.32
N ASP A 204 -3.84 -2.60 16.43
CA ASP A 204 -5.17 -3.19 16.63
C ASP A 204 -6.25 -2.10 16.67
N ASN A 205 -5.89 -0.89 17.13
CA ASN A 205 -6.77 0.28 17.18
C ASN A 205 -6.55 1.29 16.04
N ASN A 206 -5.89 0.87 14.95
CA ASN A 206 -5.53 1.72 13.79
C ASN A 206 -4.63 2.92 14.14
N GLN A 207 -3.87 2.86 15.24
CA GLN A 207 -2.89 3.86 15.62
C GLN A 207 -1.52 3.47 15.05
N LEU A 208 -1.32 3.78 13.77
CA LEU A 208 -0.10 3.41 13.03
C LEU A 208 0.98 4.49 13.04
N GLN A 209 0.95 5.41 14.02
CA GLN A 209 2.12 6.23 14.34
C GLN A 209 3.29 5.32 14.70
N ILE A 210 4.49 5.71 14.29
CA ILE A 210 5.71 4.90 14.43
C ILE A 210 6.64 5.47 15.50
N ASP A 211 7.38 4.60 16.16
CA ASP A 211 8.40 4.98 17.14
C ASP A 211 9.75 5.33 16.49
N THR A 212 10.51 6.22 17.12
CA THR A 212 11.90 6.55 16.70
C THR A 212 12.87 5.38 16.73
N THR A 213 12.55 4.29 17.42
CA THR A 213 13.36 3.06 17.47
C THR A 213 12.88 1.99 16.47
N GLY A 214 11.80 2.27 15.73
CA GLY A 214 11.21 1.36 14.76
C GLY A 214 11.98 1.31 13.44
N GLY A 215 11.73 0.26 12.65
CA GLY A 215 12.41 0.00 11.38
C GLY A 215 12.14 1.00 10.26
N ALA A 216 11.14 1.87 10.43
CA ALA A 216 10.81 2.92 9.47
C ALA A 216 11.58 4.23 9.71
N ASN A 217 12.25 4.36 10.86
CA ASN A 217 12.94 5.59 11.25
C ASN A 217 14.13 5.90 10.33
N GLY A 218 14.13 7.08 9.71
CA GLY A 218 15.24 7.65 8.95
C GLY A 218 15.56 6.98 7.61
N ILE A 219 14.71 6.08 7.10
CA ILE A 219 15.02 5.30 5.89
C ILE A 219 14.49 5.92 4.59
N ALA A 220 13.59 6.91 4.67
CA ALA A 220 13.00 7.50 3.47
C ALA A 220 14.02 8.33 2.69
N ASN A 221 13.85 8.38 1.36
CA ASN A 221 14.59 9.27 0.49
C ASN A 221 14.06 10.71 0.64
N PRO A 222 14.86 11.66 1.15
CA PRO A 222 14.43 13.03 1.38
C PRO A 222 14.09 13.81 0.10
N THR A 223 14.58 13.39 -1.06
CA THR A 223 14.27 14.05 -2.35
C THR A 223 12.85 13.75 -2.80
N ASN A 224 12.31 12.59 -2.40
CA ASN A 224 10.98 12.14 -2.78
C ASN A 224 9.98 12.23 -1.64
N ALA A 225 10.41 12.50 -0.41
CA ALA A 225 9.53 12.56 0.73
C ALA A 225 8.53 13.72 0.61
N THR A 226 7.29 13.48 1.07
CA THR A 226 6.30 14.53 1.27
C THR A 226 6.79 15.57 2.28
N VAL A 227 6.36 16.83 2.17
CA VAL A 227 6.82 17.90 3.07
C VAL A 227 6.35 17.67 4.51
N ASN A 228 5.07 17.29 4.65
CA ASN A 228 4.45 16.98 5.93
C ASN A 228 3.98 15.52 5.93
N ASP A 229 3.88 14.94 7.12
CA ASP A 229 3.23 13.66 7.36
C ASP A 229 1.68 13.77 7.27
N ILE A 230 0.98 12.65 7.43
CA ILE A 230 -0.50 12.61 7.36
C ILE A 230 -1.20 13.41 8.46
N LEU A 231 -0.51 13.73 9.56
CA LEU A 231 -1.01 14.55 10.66
C LEU A 231 -0.65 16.03 10.49
N ASP A 232 -0.06 16.40 9.34
CA ASP A 232 0.42 17.75 9.01
C ASP A 232 1.65 18.19 9.81
N ASN A 233 2.39 17.25 10.40
CA ASN A 233 3.68 17.54 11.02
C ASN A 233 4.77 17.63 9.95
N PRO A 234 5.70 18.60 10.01
CA PRO A 234 6.82 18.65 9.08
C PRO A 234 7.72 17.44 9.26
N ARG A 235 8.15 16.84 8.16
CA ARG A 235 9.15 15.76 8.20
C ARG A 235 10.53 16.28 8.54
N SER A 236 11.36 15.42 9.13
CA SER A 236 12.75 15.75 9.46
C SER A 236 13.64 15.75 8.22
N ILE A 237 14.91 16.14 8.39
CA ILE A 237 15.92 16.09 7.31
C ILE A 237 16.31 14.65 6.92
N THR A 238 16.01 13.69 7.80
CA THR A 238 16.18 12.25 7.61
C THR A 238 14.80 11.62 7.76
N PRO A 239 13.91 11.81 6.77
CA PRO A 239 12.51 11.48 6.93
C PRO A 239 12.29 9.98 7.13
N ASP A 240 11.15 9.67 7.71
CA ASP A 240 10.75 8.28 7.95
C ASP A 240 9.95 7.72 6.78
N ALA A 241 10.04 6.39 6.58
CA ALA A 241 9.13 5.71 5.68
C ALA A 241 7.71 5.66 6.26
N GLY A 242 6.72 5.59 5.38
CA GLY A 242 5.31 5.55 5.74
C GLY A 242 4.68 6.93 5.85
N ALA A 243 3.40 6.93 6.25
CA ALA A 243 2.56 8.13 6.27
C ALA A 243 2.77 9.02 7.50
N TYR A 244 3.45 8.53 8.52
CA TYR A 244 3.73 9.25 9.77
C TYR A 244 5.21 9.58 9.84
N GLU A 245 5.54 10.72 10.44
CA GLU A 245 6.88 10.95 10.98
C GLU A 245 6.92 10.43 12.42
N SER A 246 8.02 9.79 12.80
CA SER A 246 8.20 9.11 14.07
C SER A 246 8.30 10.07 15.25
N THR A 247 7.85 9.58 16.39
CA THR A 247 7.97 10.25 17.69
C THR A 247 8.38 9.24 18.75
N ASP A 248 8.90 9.70 19.88
CA ASP A 248 9.14 8.80 21.02
C ASP A 248 7.79 8.41 21.65
N LEU A 249 7.36 7.18 21.40
CA LEU A 249 6.10 6.63 21.90
C LEU A 249 6.23 6.13 23.35
N SER A 250 7.44 6.02 23.91
CA SER A 250 7.64 5.62 25.31
C SER A 250 7.22 6.70 26.32
N ALA A 251 7.01 7.94 25.85
CA ALA A 251 6.62 9.08 26.65
C ALA A 251 5.09 9.26 26.81
N GLY A 252 4.27 8.35 26.28
CA GLY A 252 2.81 8.49 26.14
C GLY A 252 1.96 7.49 26.92
#